data_AF-A0A820QVJ5-F1
#
_entry.id   AF-A0A820QVJ5-F1
#
_cell.length_a   1.000
_cell.length_b   1.000
_cell.length_c   1.000
_cell.angle_alpha   90.00
_cell.angle_beta   90.00
_cell.angle_gamma   90.00
#
_symmetry.space_group_name_H-M   'P 1'
#
loop_
_entity.id
_entity.type
_entity.pdbx_description
1 polymer ?
#
loop_
_entity_poly.entity_id
_entity_poly.type
_entity_poly.pdbx_seq_one_letter_code
_entity_poly.pdbx_strand_id
1 'polypeptide(L)'
;KSYGFGTGRAADLRYVEEAARQIAHISKTNKIVVEKSTVPVKACESIKTILKTNKHRGVNYQVLSNPEFLAEGSAIHDLLAPDRILIGGDETIEGSLAIKKLSWIYEHWVPKEKILTTNTWSSELSKL
;
A
#
# COMPACT_ATOMS: atom_id res chain seq x y z
N LYS A 1 2.22 10.32 -22.05
CA LYS A 1 3.51 10.81 -22.62
C LYS A 1 3.98 9.81 -23.66
N SER A 2 4.32 10.31 -24.85
CA SER A 2 4.64 9.56 -26.07
C SER A 2 6.14 9.69 -26.35
N TYR A 3 6.97 8.88 -25.67
CA TYR A 3 8.30 8.37 -26.12
C TYR A 3 9.03 7.69 -24.94
N GLY A 4 9.57 6.47 -25.15
CA GLY A 4 10.37 5.71 -24.16
C GLY A 4 10.04 4.21 -24.11
N PHE A 5 10.99 3.36 -23.72
CA PHE A 5 10.77 1.91 -23.50
C PHE A 5 9.66 1.70 -22.46
N GLY A 6 8.51 1.14 -22.88
CA GLY A 6 7.34 0.91 -22.01
C GLY A 6 6.06 1.65 -22.42
N THR A 7 6.07 2.40 -23.52
CA THR A 7 4.85 3.03 -24.08
C THR A 7 3.75 1.98 -24.34
N GLY A 8 2.62 2.10 -23.63
CA GLY A 8 1.46 1.22 -23.73
C GLY A 8 1.48 -0.03 -22.84
N ARG A 9 2.57 -0.27 -22.08
CA ARG A 9 2.70 -1.44 -21.16
C ARG A 9 3.02 -1.05 -19.71
N ALA A 10 3.58 0.14 -19.48
CA ALA A 10 3.81 0.64 -18.13
C ALA A 10 2.51 1.23 -17.56
N ALA A 11 2.19 0.88 -16.32
CA ALA A 11 1.03 1.43 -15.63
C ALA A 11 1.23 2.92 -15.32
N ASP A 12 0.14 3.66 -15.46
CA ASP A 12 0.09 5.10 -15.28
C ASP A 12 -0.12 5.45 -13.80
N LEU A 13 0.92 5.95 -13.15
CA LEU A 13 0.90 6.27 -11.71
C LEU A 13 0.33 7.66 -11.40
N ARG A 14 -0.11 8.45 -12.39
CA ARG A 14 -0.54 9.85 -12.18
C ARG A 14 -1.53 10.03 -11.04
N TYR A 15 -2.54 9.16 -10.95
CA TYR A 15 -3.57 9.26 -9.90
C TYR A 15 -3.04 8.88 -8.52
N VAL A 16 -2.15 7.89 -8.45
CA VAL A 16 -1.49 7.48 -7.20
C VAL A 16 -0.60 8.61 -6.68
N GLU A 17 0.17 9.23 -7.57
CA GLU A 17 1.05 10.35 -7.23
C GLU A 17 0.27 11.58 -6.77
N GLU A 18 -0.84 11.91 -7.46
CA GLU A 18 -1.71 13.02 -7.09
C GLU A 18 -2.35 12.79 -5.72
N ALA A 19 -2.85 11.59 -5.44
CA ALA A 19 -3.37 11.24 -4.12
C ALA A 19 -2.30 11.38 -3.03
N ALA A 20 -1.06 10.93 -3.28
CA ALA A 20 0.04 11.08 -2.34
C ALA A 20 0.38 12.57 -2.07
N ARG A 21 0.33 13.44 -3.08
CA ARG A 21 0.52 14.89 -2.93
C ARG A 21 -0.57 15.52 -2.07
N GLN A 22 -1.82 15.15 -2.31
CA GLN A 22 -2.96 15.65 -1.53
C GLN A 22 -2.85 15.21 -0.07
N ILE A 23 -2.53 13.94 0.19
CA ILE A 23 -2.29 13.43 1.55
C ILE A 23 -1.20 14.25 2.24
N ALA A 24 -0.07 14.49 1.57
CA ALA A 24 1.03 15.27 2.14
C ALA A 24 0.62 16.71 2.46
N HIS A 25 -0.14 17.33 1.56
CA HIS A 25 -0.57 18.73 1.67
C HIS A 25 -1.51 18.97 2.86
N ILE A 26 -2.47 18.06 3.11
CA ILE A 26 -3.50 18.26 4.14
C ILE A 26 -3.15 17.66 5.51
N SER A 27 -2.17 16.75 5.57
CA SER A 27 -1.87 15.99 6.78
C SER A 27 -1.18 16.84 7.85
N LYS A 28 -1.84 16.98 9.01
CA LYS A 28 -1.31 17.72 10.18
C LYS A 28 -0.64 16.83 11.23
N THR A 29 -0.81 15.52 11.14
CA THR A 29 -0.30 14.53 12.09
C THR A 29 0.17 13.29 11.34
N ASN A 30 0.97 12.44 12.01
CA ASN A 30 1.49 11.20 11.43
C ASN A 30 0.37 10.31 10.84
N LYS A 31 0.68 9.61 9.75
CA LYS A 31 -0.27 8.71 9.07
C LYS A 31 0.40 7.41 8.65
N ILE A 32 -0.41 6.35 8.56
CA ILE A 32 -0.08 5.15 7.80
C ILE A 32 -0.85 5.29 6.49
N VAL A 33 -0.16 5.24 5.36
CA VAL A 33 -0.73 5.26 4.02
C VAL A 33 -0.63 3.86 3.46
N VAL A 34 -1.75 3.28 3.05
CA VAL A 34 -1.81 1.90 2.57
C VAL A 34 -2.15 1.92 1.09
N GLU A 35 -1.26 1.39 0.28
CA GLU A 35 -1.48 1.11 -1.14
C GLU A 35 -2.24 -0.23 -1.23
N LYS A 36 -3.45 -0.22 -1.81
CA LYS A 36 -4.39 -1.36 -1.83
C LYS A 36 -4.55 -2.01 -3.22
N SER A 37 -4.29 -1.24 -4.27
CA SER A 37 -4.73 -1.49 -5.64
C SER A 37 -3.80 -2.46 -6.38
N THR A 38 -4.20 -2.88 -7.58
CA THR A 38 -3.29 -3.57 -8.52
C THR A 38 -2.42 -2.56 -9.25
N VAL A 39 -1.45 -2.00 -8.54
CA VAL A 39 -0.46 -1.07 -9.09
C VAL A 39 0.83 -1.80 -9.48
N PRO A 40 1.62 -1.25 -10.41
CA PRO A 40 2.91 -1.83 -10.74
C PRO A 40 3.83 -1.80 -9.53
N VAL A 41 4.79 -2.73 -9.53
CA VAL A 41 5.93 -2.72 -8.61
C VAL A 41 6.60 -1.33 -8.63
N LYS A 42 6.95 -0.82 -7.43
CA LYS A 42 7.47 0.53 -7.12
C LYS A 42 6.43 1.63 -6.87
N ALA A 43 5.13 1.33 -6.86
CA ALA A 43 4.13 2.33 -6.49
C ALA A 43 4.36 2.88 -5.07
N CYS A 44 4.62 2.01 -4.09
CA CYS A 44 4.92 2.42 -2.72
C CYS A 44 6.18 3.27 -2.62
N GLU A 45 7.21 3.01 -3.46
CA GLU A 45 8.42 3.82 -3.50
C GLU A 45 8.14 5.25 -3.99
N SER A 46 7.31 5.39 -5.04
CA SER A 46 6.86 6.70 -5.53
C SER A 46 6.05 7.45 -4.46
N ILE A 47 5.08 6.77 -3.82
CA ILE A 47 4.29 7.34 -2.71
C ILE A 47 5.20 7.80 -1.57
N LYS A 48 6.15 6.97 -1.12
CA LYS A 48 7.11 7.33 -0.05
C LYS A 48 7.90 8.58 -0.42
N THR A 49 8.39 8.65 -1.65
CA THR A 49 9.18 9.78 -2.14
C THR A 49 8.38 11.08 -2.12
N ILE A 50 7.14 11.05 -2.62
CA ILE A 50 6.24 12.21 -2.64
C ILE A 50 5.89 12.66 -1.22
N LEU A 51 5.47 11.73 -0.36
CA LEU A 51 5.12 12.04 1.03
C LEU A 51 6.31 12.62 1.79
N LYS A 52 7.51 12.05 1.64
CA LYS A 52 8.73 12.54 2.31
C LYS A 52 9.12 13.94 1.86
N THR A 53 8.96 14.24 0.57
CA THR A 53 9.37 15.52 -0.02
C THR A 53 8.41 16.66 0.31
N ASN A 54 7.12 16.35 0.49
CA ASN A 54 6.05 17.35 0.67
C ASN A 54 5.51 17.38 2.11
N LYS A 55 6.19 16.77 3.08
CA LYS A 55 5.69 16.67 4.46
C LYS A 55 5.79 18.00 5.21
N HIS A 56 4.77 18.28 6.03
CA HIS A 56 4.84 19.32 7.06
C HIS A 56 5.86 18.94 8.15
N ARG A 57 6.44 19.95 8.81
CA ARG A 57 7.39 19.73 9.91
C ARG A 57 6.72 18.95 11.04
N GLY A 58 7.39 17.89 11.52
CA GLY A 58 6.87 17.03 12.60
C GLY A 58 5.89 15.95 12.15
N VAL A 59 5.52 15.91 10.87
CA VAL A 59 4.67 14.84 10.30
C VAL A 59 5.55 13.76 9.68
N ASN A 60 5.23 12.50 9.98
CA ASN A 60 5.87 11.32 9.43
C ASN A 60 4.82 10.35 8.87
N TYR A 61 5.23 9.62 7.83
CA TYR A 61 4.39 8.65 7.14
C TYR A 61 5.04 7.29 7.19
N GLN A 62 4.22 6.26 7.37
CA GLN A 62 4.58 4.88 7.06
C GLN A 62 3.76 4.47 5.84
N VAL A 63 4.40 3.86 4.85
CA VAL A 63 3.71 3.41 3.63
C VAL A 63 3.74 1.90 3.59
N LEU A 64 2.57 1.30 3.49
CA LEU A 64 2.38 -0.15 3.42
C LEU A 64 1.82 -0.53 2.05
N SER A 65 2.18 -1.70 1.56
CA SER A 65 1.49 -2.38 0.47
C SER A 65 0.51 -3.38 1.07
N ASN A 66 -0.70 -3.45 0.56
CA ASN A 66 -1.71 -4.41 0.97
C ASN A 66 -2.57 -4.78 -0.24
N PRO A 67 -2.07 -5.62 -1.17
CA PRO A 67 -2.75 -5.90 -2.43
C PRO A 67 -4.12 -6.56 -2.22
N GLU A 68 -5.05 -6.35 -3.17
CA GLU A 68 -6.36 -7.00 -3.15
C GLU A 68 -6.38 -8.32 -3.93
N PHE A 69 -7.14 -9.30 -3.45
CA PHE A 69 -7.29 -10.61 -4.09
C PHE A 69 -8.77 -10.94 -4.37
N LEU A 70 -9.55 -9.90 -4.68
CA LEU A 70 -10.99 -10.01 -4.94
C LEU A 70 -11.25 -10.44 -6.38
N ALA A 71 -12.31 -11.22 -6.58
CA ALA A 71 -12.87 -11.48 -7.91
C ALA A 71 -14.24 -10.84 -8.08
N GLU A 72 -14.54 -10.41 -9.30
CA GLU A 72 -15.84 -9.84 -9.64
C GLU A 72 -16.94 -10.89 -9.46
N GLY A 73 -18.06 -10.52 -8.84
CA GLY A 73 -19.14 -11.45 -8.51
C GLY A 73 -19.00 -12.18 -7.17
N SER A 74 -17.81 -12.25 -6.57
CA SER A 74 -17.56 -12.84 -5.24
C SER A 74 -16.96 -11.87 -4.21
N ALA A 75 -16.76 -10.60 -4.57
CA ALA A 75 -16.02 -9.62 -3.75
C ALA A 75 -16.42 -9.56 -2.27
N ILE A 76 -17.71 -9.65 -1.92
CA ILE A 76 -18.15 -9.65 -0.51
C ILE A 76 -17.67 -10.91 0.22
N HIS A 77 -17.83 -12.08 -0.41
CA HIS A 77 -17.34 -13.34 0.16
C HIS A 77 -15.81 -13.29 0.31
N ASP A 78 -15.09 -12.82 -0.72
CA ASP A 78 -13.63 -12.73 -0.72
C ASP A 78 -13.09 -11.76 0.35
N LEU A 79 -13.84 -10.71 0.67
CA LEU A 79 -13.52 -9.76 1.76
C LEU A 79 -13.77 -10.35 3.15
N LEU A 80 -14.86 -11.10 3.33
CA LEU A 80 -15.27 -11.66 4.62
C LEU A 80 -14.52 -12.96 4.96
N ALA A 81 -14.16 -13.75 3.95
CA ALA A 81 -13.49 -15.03 4.09
C ALA A 81 -12.30 -15.16 3.12
N PRO A 82 -11.28 -14.27 3.22
CA PRO A 82 -10.13 -14.33 2.32
C PRO A 82 -9.33 -15.62 2.53
N ASP A 83 -8.66 -16.10 1.46
CA ASP A 83 -7.65 -17.14 1.57
C ASP A 83 -6.45 -16.65 2.39
N ARG A 84 -6.00 -15.43 2.09
CA ARG A 84 -4.95 -14.70 2.80
C ARG A 84 -5.10 -13.20 2.65
N ILE A 85 -4.61 -12.47 3.64
CA ILE A 85 -4.31 -11.03 3.57
C ILE A 85 -2.79 -10.89 3.50
N LEU A 86 -2.28 -10.10 2.55
CA LEU A 86 -0.85 -9.81 2.43
C LEU A 86 -0.58 -8.35 2.82
N ILE A 87 0.38 -8.11 3.71
CA ILE A 87 0.79 -6.77 4.14
C ILE A 87 2.31 -6.65 3.99
N GLY A 88 2.75 -5.73 3.12
CA GLY A 88 4.13 -5.31 2.97
C GLY A 88 4.42 -4.00 3.71
N GLY A 89 5.56 -3.91 4.39
CA GLY A 89 6.04 -2.64 4.97
C GLY A 89 7.56 -2.51 4.94
N ASP A 90 8.08 -1.46 5.58
CA ASP A 90 9.53 -1.30 5.77
C ASP A 90 10.01 -2.13 6.96
N GLU A 91 11.22 -2.69 6.84
CA GLU A 91 11.91 -3.46 7.90
C GLU A 91 12.54 -2.54 8.95
N THR A 92 11.76 -1.58 9.44
CA THR A 92 12.11 -0.65 10.51
C THR A 92 11.20 -0.87 11.71
N ILE A 93 11.52 -0.26 12.85
CA ILE A 93 10.66 -0.32 14.06
C ILE A 93 9.30 0.31 13.74
N GLU A 94 9.30 1.50 13.12
CA GLU A 94 8.09 2.23 12.75
C GLU A 94 7.26 1.49 11.70
N GLY A 95 7.93 0.87 10.70
CA GLY A 95 7.30 0.05 9.68
C GLY A 95 6.62 -1.17 10.29
N SER A 96 7.31 -1.87 11.19
CA SER A 96 6.76 -3.01 11.93
C SER A 96 5.55 -2.63 12.79
N LEU A 97 5.58 -1.46 13.43
CA LEU A 97 4.43 -0.95 14.19
C LEU A 97 3.25 -0.59 13.28
N ALA A 98 3.52 -0.06 12.08
CA ALA A 98 2.48 0.21 11.10
C ALA A 98 1.82 -1.07 10.57
N ILE A 99 2.62 -2.10 10.26
CA ILE A 99 2.12 -3.42 9.86
C ILE A 99 1.21 -3.98 10.96
N LYS A 100 1.67 -3.99 12.22
CA LYS A 100 0.86 -4.49 13.36
C LYS A 100 -0.49 -3.76 13.49
N LYS A 101 -0.53 -2.45 13.27
CA LYS A 101 -1.77 -1.67 13.31
C LYS A 101 -2.73 -2.06 12.19
N LEU A 102 -2.23 -2.31 10.99
CA LEU A 102 -3.06 -2.78 9.89
C LEU A 102 -3.51 -4.23 10.08
N SER A 103 -2.62 -5.12 10.55
CA SER A 103 -2.97 -6.50 10.93
C SER A 103 -4.09 -6.52 11.97
N TRP A 104 -3.99 -5.68 13.01
CA TRP A 104 -5.03 -5.59 14.04
C TRP A 104 -6.41 -5.24 13.48
N ILE A 105 -6.50 -4.41 12.43
CA ILE A 105 -7.78 -4.13 11.76
C ILE A 105 -8.34 -5.43 11.17
N TYR A 106 -7.55 -6.16 10.39
CA TYR A 106 -7.97 -7.43 9.78
C TYR A 106 -8.30 -8.53 10.80
N GLU A 107 -7.59 -8.58 11.92
CA GLU A 107 -7.79 -9.57 13.00
C GLU A 107 -9.20 -9.52 13.62
N HIS A 108 -10.01 -8.49 13.36
CA HIS A 108 -11.40 -8.42 13.80
C HIS A 108 -12.31 -9.46 13.13
N TRP A 109 -11.97 -9.91 11.91
CA TRP A 109 -12.77 -10.91 11.18
C TRP A 109 -11.93 -11.94 10.42
N VAL A 110 -10.63 -11.71 10.24
CA VAL A 110 -9.71 -12.64 9.58
C VAL A 110 -8.82 -13.31 10.63
N PRO A 111 -8.74 -14.66 10.66
CA PRO A 111 -7.82 -15.37 11.53
C PRO A 111 -6.37 -14.94 11.28
N LYS A 112 -5.59 -14.79 12.36
CA LYS A 112 -4.22 -14.24 12.30
C LYS A 112 -3.28 -15.06 11.41
N GLU A 113 -3.46 -16.38 11.37
CA GLU A 113 -2.72 -17.30 10.51
C GLU A 113 -2.90 -17.05 9.02
N LYS A 114 -3.98 -16.34 8.62
CA LYS A 114 -4.24 -15.92 7.24
C LYS A 114 -3.66 -14.54 6.92
N ILE A 115 -3.05 -13.84 7.88
CA ILE A 115 -2.44 -12.53 7.68
C ILE A 115 -0.94 -12.70 7.51
N LEU A 116 -0.48 -12.62 6.26
CA LEU A 116 0.92 -12.74 5.87
C LEU A 116 1.57 -11.36 5.84
N THR A 117 2.73 -11.24 6.49
CA THR A 117 3.50 -9.98 6.52
C THR A 117 4.85 -10.15 5.86
N THR A 118 5.28 -9.17 5.07
CA THR A 118 6.56 -9.19 4.34
C THR A 118 7.10 -7.76 4.13
N ASN A 119 8.19 -7.61 3.38
CA ASN A 119 8.67 -6.29 2.97
C ASN A 119 7.80 -5.71 1.83
N THR A 120 7.87 -4.41 1.64
CA THR A 120 7.03 -3.69 0.65
C THR A 120 7.18 -4.28 -0.76
N TRP A 121 8.41 -4.55 -1.20
CA TRP A 121 8.70 -5.06 -2.54
C TRP A 121 8.13 -6.45 -2.79
N SER A 122 8.34 -7.37 -1.85
CA SER A 122 7.81 -8.73 -1.91
C SER A 122 6.29 -8.74 -1.96
N SER A 123 5.61 -7.83 -1.24
CA SER A 123 4.16 -7.67 -1.30
C SER A 123 3.67 -7.23 -2.67
N GLU A 124 4.26 -6.17 -3.24
CA GLU A 124 3.90 -5.69 -4.58
C GLU A 124 4.14 -6.76 -5.65
N LEU A 125 5.29 -7.45 -5.60
CA LEU A 125 5.65 -8.49 -6.57
C LEU A 125 4.73 -9.71 -6.49
N SER A 126 4.25 -10.08 -5.29
CA SER A 126 3.38 -11.26 -5.12
C SER A 126 1.99 -11.10 -5.75
N LYS A 127 1.62 -9.87 -6.17
CA LYS A 127 0.33 -9.58 -6.79
C LYS A 127 0.41 -9.43 -8.32
N LEU A 128 1.60 -9.21 -8.88
CA LEU A 128 1.82 -9.20 -10.33
C LEU A 128 1.58 -10.59 -10.93
#